data_AF-A0AAV1E3L6-F1
#
_entry.id   AF-A0AAV1E3L6-F1
#
_cell.length_a   1.000
_cell.length_b   1.000
_cell.length_c   1.000
_cell.angle_alpha   90.00
_cell.angle_beta   90.00
_cell.angle_gamma   90.00
#
_symmetry.space_group_name_H-M   'P 1'
#
loop_
_entity.id
_entity.type
_entity.pdbx_description
1 polymer ?
#
loop_
_entity_poly.entity_id
_entity_poly.type
_entity_poly.pdbx_seq_one_letter_code
_entity_poly.pdbx_strand_id
1 'polypeptide(L)'
;MQSNVEDSIRKKMEELSLVCDREIAIQQQRIDSAHSTFRKFLQDAQLKAQETLEIQAKLRMLKAELRTVEAELVKTLAAKTRKEAERLATVDSIAATKARLEGLKGLIEDQRARKNEYAEIISQQSGALMELEDLHNRSNGQREEVEDAISWYSKVLGFQIECGHGVKFVFTNIDFKNPNRQYSFTVRYESDVYTLLDCDPPLSHTKELLEELNQTNGLFKFVRTMRVKFQEATARGNFPQVISNDQDTSAISLSAPVSSVSTDCGSESPGKRKELQPVDFNRHSKRTSNTKGSRQAILSPGSASSLRRSPRFKVQK
;
A
#
# COMPACT_ATOMS: atom_id res chain seq x y z
N MET A 1 149.46 -41.40 46.58
CA MET A 1 148.74 -40.32 45.86
C MET A 1 147.26 -40.64 45.59
N GLN A 2 146.77 -41.88 45.68
CA GLN A 2 145.34 -42.18 45.40
C GLN A 2 144.30 -41.66 46.42
N SER A 3 144.54 -41.68 47.74
CA SER A 3 143.47 -41.37 48.73
C SER A 3 142.92 -39.93 48.65
N ASN A 4 143.77 -38.93 48.40
CA ASN A 4 143.35 -37.53 48.22
C ASN A 4 142.45 -37.33 46.99
N VAL A 5 142.49 -38.24 46.01
CA VAL A 5 141.65 -38.16 44.81
C VAL A 5 140.23 -38.65 45.13
N GLU A 6 140.09 -39.72 45.90
CA GLU A 6 138.79 -40.26 46.32
C GLU A 6 138.03 -39.29 47.23
N ASP A 7 138.70 -38.65 48.20
CA ASP A 7 138.06 -37.63 49.06
C ASP A 7 137.72 -36.34 48.29
N SER A 8 138.52 -35.97 47.28
CA SER A 8 138.17 -34.85 46.38
C SER A 8 136.98 -35.19 45.47
N ILE A 9 136.82 -36.44 45.05
CA ILE A 9 135.65 -36.90 44.29
C ILE A 9 134.42 -36.92 45.20
N ARG A 10 134.54 -37.46 46.42
CA ARG A 10 133.47 -37.51 47.43
C ARG A 10 132.91 -36.11 47.72
N LYS A 11 133.78 -35.14 48.04
CA LYS A 11 133.36 -33.75 48.25
C LYS A 11 132.66 -33.13 47.04
N LYS A 12 133.16 -33.38 45.82
CA LYS A 12 132.50 -32.89 44.59
C LYS A 12 131.14 -33.54 44.35
N MET A 13 130.96 -34.81 44.72
CA MET A 13 129.65 -35.47 44.65
C MET A 13 128.69 -34.95 45.72
N GLU A 14 129.16 -34.67 46.95
CA GLU A 14 128.37 -34.04 48.01
C GLU A 14 127.95 -32.60 47.63
N GLU A 15 128.86 -31.83 47.03
CA GLU A 15 128.60 -30.46 46.55
C GLU A 15 127.63 -30.44 45.36
N LEU A 16 127.76 -31.38 44.41
CA LEU A 16 126.78 -31.59 43.34
C LEU A 16 125.42 -32.07 43.89
N SER A 17 125.39 -32.93 44.90
CA SER A 17 124.14 -33.33 45.57
C SER A 17 123.43 -32.11 46.15
N LEU A 18 124.14 -31.29 46.93
CA LEU A 18 123.59 -30.07 47.53
C LEU A 18 123.07 -29.06 46.49
N VAL A 19 123.69 -28.98 45.30
CA VAL A 19 123.20 -28.16 44.19
C VAL A 19 121.93 -28.76 43.59
N CYS A 20 121.90 -30.07 43.34
CA CYS A 20 120.70 -30.77 42.88
C CYS A 20 119.53 -30.65 43.88
N ASP A 21 119.79 -30.83 45.18
CA ASP A 21 118.78 -30.75 46.24
C ASP A 21 118.17 -29.33 46.34
N ARG A 22 119.00 -28.29 46.16
CA ARG A 22 118.52 -26.89 46.09
C ARG A 22 117.69 -26.62 44.84
N GLU A 23 118.13 -27.11 43.67
CA GLU A 23 117.37 -26.94 42.43
C GLU A 23 116.03 -27.68 42.48
N ILE A 24 116.01 -28.90 43.01
CA ILE A 24 114.79 -29.67 43.28
C ILE A 24 113.85 -28.87 44.19
N ALA A 25 114.33 -28.28 45.29
CA ALA A 25 113.52 -27.46 46.19
C ALA A 25 112.94 -26.20 45.50
N ILE A 26 113.73 -25.52 44.65
CA ILE A 26 113.29 -24.35 43.87
C ILE A 26 112.21 -24.77 42.85
N GLN A 27 112.40 -25.86 42.12
CA GLN A 27 111.41 -26.34 41.16
C GLN A 27 110.14 -26.82 41.87
N GLN A 28 110.25 -27.48 43.03
CA GLN A 28 109.11 -27.86 43.87
C GLN A 28 108.30 -26.62 44.29
N GLN A 29 108.95 -25.58 44.80
CA GLN A 29 108.28 -24.33 45.17
C GLN A 29 107.61 -23.64 43.97
N ARG A 30 108.23 -23.66 42.78
CA ARG A 30 107.64 -23.13 41.54
C ARG A 30 106.41 -23.94 41.11
N ILE A 31 106.48 -25.27 41.18
CA ILE A 31 105.37 -26.18 40.89
C ILE A 31 104.21 -25.92 41.87
N ASP A 32 104.48 -25.84 43.17
CA ASP A 32 103.46 -25.60 44.20
C ASP A 32 102.81 -24.22 44.06
N SER A 33 103.59 -23.19 43.73
CA SER A 33 103.06 -21.84 43.45
C SER A 33 102.21 -21.80 42.16
N ALA A 34 102.66 -22.45 41.09
CA ALA A 34 101.91 -22.56 39.84
C ALA A 34 100.61 -23.35 40.02
N HIS A 35 100.67 -24.47 40.76
CA HIS A 35 99.52 -25.29 41.12
C HIS A 35 98.52 -24.54 42.02
N SER A 36 98.99 -23.74 42.98
CA SER A 36 98.16 -22.88 43.83
C SER A 36 97.43 -21.79 43.03
N THR A 37 98.15 -21.10 42.13
CA THR A 37 97.54 -20.08 41.24
C THR A 37 96.56 -20.68 40.25
N PHE A 38 96.89 -21.82 39.63
CA PHE A 38 96.00 -22.55 38.74
C PHE A 38 94.74 -23.07 39.45
N ARG A 39 94.87 -23.60 40.67
CA ARG A 39 93.73 -24.02 41.51
C ARG A 39 92.79 -22.86 41.81
N LYS A 40 93.32 -21.69 42.20
CA LYS A 40 92.52 -20.49 42.44
C LYS A 40 91.79 -20.05 41.18
N PHE A 41 92.47 -20.03 40.03
CA PHE A 41 91.86 -19.71 38.74
C PHE A 41 90.73 -20.68 38.37
N LEU A 42 90.93 -22.00 38.55
CA LEU A 42 89.88 -22.99 38.31
C LEU A 42 88.67 -22.80 39.24
N GLN A 43 88.88 -22.52 40.53
CA GLN A 43 87.80 -22.24 41.48
C GLN A 43 87.02 -20.98 41.08
N ASP A 44 87.71 -19.91 40.69
CA ASP A 44 87.12 -18.64 40.28
C ASP A 44 86.33 -18.78 38.95
N ALA A 45 86.85 -19.56 38.00
CA ALA A 45 86.16 -19.92 36.77
C ALA A 45 84.93 -20.81 37.03
N GLN A 46 85.01 -21.75 37.98
CA GLN A 46 83.92 -22.63 38.37
C GLN A 46 82.77 -21.84 39.05
N LEU A 47 83.10 -20.88 39.92
CA LEU A 47 82.11 -19.98 40.54
C LEU A 47 81.38 -19.16 39.46
N LYS A 48 82.12 -18.53 38.53
CA LYS A 48 81.54 -17.77 37.40
C LYS A 48 80.69 -18.65 36.48
N ALA A 49 81.07 -19.90 36.24
CA ALA A 49 80.26 -20.86 35.51
C ALA A 49 78.94 -21.20 36.24
N GLN A 50 78.97 -21.30 37.57
CA GLN A 50 77.77 -21.52 38.38
C GLN A 50 76.84 -20.30 38.41
N GLU A 51 77.38 -19.09 38.59
CA GLU A 51 76.62 -17.84 38.53
C GLU A 51 75.94 -17.64 37.16
N THR A 52 76.66 -17.90 36.07
CA THR A 52 76.10 -17.78 34.72
C THR A 52 75.00 -18.82 34.45
N LEU A 53 75.10 -20.03 35.00
CA LEU A 53 74.00 -21.01 34.96
C LEU A 53 72.75 -20.52 35.71
N GLU A 54 72.90 -19.92 36.88
CA GLU A 54 71.77 -19.31 37.61
C GLU A 54 71.13 -18.15 36.85
N ILE A 55 71.93 -17.24 36.30
CA ILE A 55 71.44 -16.12 35.48
C ILE A 55 70.70 -16.66 34.26
N GLN A 56 71.23 -17.70 33.60
CA GLN A 56 70.58 -18.33 32.46
C GLN A 56 69.27 -19.03 32.85
N ALA A 57 69.16 -19.61 34.05
CA ALA A 57 67.89 -20.15 34.56
C ALA A 57 66.85 -19.05 34.81
N LYS A 58 67.23 -17.96 35.49
CA LYS A 58 66.39 -16.76 35.72
C LYS A 58 65.92 -16.15 34.39
N LEU A 59 66.81 -16.03 33.41
CA LEU A 59 66.50 -15.56 32.05
C LEU A 59 65.47 -16.46 31.33
N ARG A 60 65.59 -17.80 31.46
CA ARG A 60 64.60 -18.73 30.88
C ARG A 60 63.22 -18.56 31.51
N MET A 61 63.14 -18.38 32.84
CA MET A 61 61.87 -18.12 33.53
C MET A 61 61.22 -16.82 33.06
N LEU A 62 61.93 -15.70 33.10
CA LEU A 62 61.42 -14.40 32.63
C LEU A 62 60.98 -14.45 31.16
N LYS A 63 61.68 -15.22 30.31
CA LYS A 63 61.30 -15.43 28.90
C LYS A 63 60.06 -16.32 28.73
N ALA A 64 59.75 -17.19 29.68
CA ALA A 64 58.50 -17.95 29.70
C ALA A 64 57.34 -17.06 30.16
N GLU A 65 57.53 -16.29 31.24
CA GLU A 65 56.56 -15.32 31.76
C GLU A 65 56.20 -14.23 30.73
N LEU A 66 57.20 -13.69 30.01
CA LEU A 66 56.95 -12.74 28.94
C LEU A 66 56.01 -13.33 27.88
N ARG A 67 56.21 -14.59 27.48
CA ARG A 67 55.37 -15.26 26.48
C ARG A 67 53.96 -15.57 26.97
N THR A 68 53.76 -15.87 28.25
CA THR A 68 52.41 -16.07 28.80
C THR A 68 51.64 -14.75 28.86
N VAL A 69 52.31 -13.66 29.24
CA VAL A 69 51.73 -12.30 29.21
C VAL A 69 51.44 -11.84 27.78
N GLU A 70 52.34 -12.05 26.83
CA GLU A 70 52.11 -11.78 25.40
C GLU A 70 50.90 -12.55 24.85
N ALA A 71 50.77 -13.84 25.19
CA ALA A 71 49.65 -14.67 24.75
C ALA A 71 48.30 -14.19 25.32
N GLU A 72 48.24 -13.85 26.61
CA GLU A 72 47.02 -13.28 27.22
C GLU A 72 46.72 -11.86 26.68
N LEU A 73 47.73 -11.05 26.35
CA LEU A 73 47.52 -9.75 25.68
C LEU A 73 46.90 -9.93 24.29
N VAL A 74 47.40 -10.87 23.47
CA VAL A 74 46.82 -11.18 22.16
C VAL A 74 45.38 -11.69 22.28
N LYS A 75 45.12 -12.57 23.25
CA LYS A 75 43.79 -13.14 23.53
C LYS A 75 42.79 -12.08 24.02
N THR A 76 43.21 -11.17 24.89
CA THR A 76 42.37 -10.05 25.38
C THR A 76 42.11 -9.01 24.29
N LEU A 77 43.09 -8.71 23.43
CA LEU A 77 42.89 -7.86 22.24
C LEU A 77 41.90 -8.48 21.24
N ALA A 78 42.01 -9.78 20.95
CA ALA A 78 41.07 -10.48 20.08
C ALA A 78 39.64 -10.43 20.65
N ALA A 79 39.47 -10.69 21.96
CA ALA A 79 38.18 -10.58 22.63
C ALA A 79 37.61 -9.15 22.64
N LYS A 80 38.46 -8.11 22.79
CA LYS A 80 38.06 -6.71 22.69
C LYS A 80 37.57 -6.37 21.28
N THR A 81 38.35 -6.69 20.26
CA THR A 81 38.03 -6.42 18.85
C THR A 81 36.70 -7.07 18.45
N ARG A 82 36.46 -8.30 18.91
CA ARG A 82 35.18 -9.00 18.70
C ARG A 82 34.01 -8.26 19.36
N LYS A 83 34.13 -7.87 20.64
CA LYS A 83 33.09 -7.11 21.35
C LYS A 83 32.82 -5.74 20.72
N GLU A 84 33.83 -5.13 20.13
CA GLU A 84 33.73 -3.86 19.41
C GLU A 84 32.99 -4.02 18.07
N ALA A 85 33.29 -5.09 17.32
CA ALA A 85 32.53 -5.45 16.11
C ALA A 85 31.07 -5.81 16.41
N GLU A 86 30.82 -6.57 17.49
CA GLU A 86 29.46 -6.88 17.96
C GLU A 86 28.68 -5.60 18.32
N ARG A 87 29.33 -4.63 18.99
CA ARG A 87 28.73 -3.31 19.26
C ARG A 87 28.43 -2.53 17.99
N LEU A 88 29.35 -2.46 17.04
CA LEU A 88 29.14 -1.74 15.77
C LEU A 88 27.93 -2.32 15.01
N ALA A 89 27.84 -3.64 14.90
CA ALA A 89 26.69 -4.31 14.30
C ALA A 89 25.35 -4.02 15.01
N THR A 90 25.35 -3.86 16.35
CA THR A 90 24.14 -3.42 17.06
C THR A 90 23.78 -1.96 16.78
N VAL A 91 24.77 -1.06 16.64
CA VAL A 91 24.55 0.34 16.28
C VAL A 91 23.96 0.47 14.87
N ASP A 92 24.50 -0.28 13.91
CA ASP A 92 23.98 -0.31 12.53
C ASP A 92 22.54 -0.84 12.47
N SER A 93 22.23 -1.87 13.25
CA SER A 93 20.87 -2.42 13.38
C SER A 93 19.89 -1.40 14.01
N ILE A 94 20.33 -0.66 15.02
CA ILE A 94 19.55 0.43 15.63
C ILE A 94 19.33 1.58 14.64
N ALA A 95 20.35 1.96 13.86
CA ALA A 95 20.23 2.98 12.82
C ALA A 95 19.23 2.56 11.72
N ALA A 96 19.31 1.31 11.24
CA ALA A 96 18.41 0.77 10.23
C ALA A 96 16.96 0.68 10.73
N THR A 97 16.74 0.25 11.97
CA THR A 97 15.39 0.20 12.57
C THR A 97 14.83 1.61 12.83
N LYS A 98 15.66 2.58 13.24
CA LYS A 98 15.26 3.99 13.36
C LYS A 98 14.82 4.57 12.01
N ALA A 99 15.59 4.36 10.93
CA ALA A 99 15.23 4.83 9.60
C ALA A 99 13.89 4.24 9.12
N ARG A 100 13.63 2.95 9.41
CA ARG A 100 12.33 2.31 9.14
C ARG A 100 11.18 2.94 9.94
N LEU A 101 11.40 3.29 11.22
CA LEU A 101 10.38 3.95 12.04
C LEU A 101 10.06 5.36 11.53
N GLU A 102 11.06 6.12 11.08
CA GLU A 102 10.83 7.44 10.47
C GLU A 102 10.05 7.34 9.16
N GLY A 103 10.35 6.36 8.29
CA GLY A 103 9.56 6.09 7.09
C GLY A 103 8.11 5.68 7.38
N LEU A 104 7.89 4.83 8.39
CA LEU A 104 6.53 4.45 8.83
C LEU A 104 5.76 5.64 9.44
N LYS A 105 6.45 6.53 10.17
CA LYS A 105 5.85 7.75 10.71
C LYS A 105 5.36 8.67 9.59
N GLY A 106 6.16 8.87 8.54
CA GLY A 106 5.75 9.63 7.35
C GLY A 106 4.47 9.06 6.72
N LEU A 107 4.45 7.75 6.45
CA LEU A 107 3.30 7.06 5.87
C LEU A 107 2.00 7.21 6.70
N ILE A 108 2.11 7.20 8.03
CA ILE A 108 0.97 7.41 8.94
C ILE A 108 0.44 8.85 8.84
N GLU A 109 1.33 9.85 8.73
CA GLU A 109 0.94 11.25 8.60
C GLU A 109 0.28 11.50 7.22
N ASP A 110 0.82 10.92 6.13
CA ASP A 110 0.20 10.95 4.80
C ASP A 110 -1.18 10.27 4.76
N GLN A 111 -1.35 9.18 5.52
CA GLN A 111 -2.64 8.51 5.65
C GLN A 111 -3.63 9.35 6.48
N ARG A 112 -3.16 10.05 7.52
CA ARG A 112 -3.98 11.00 8.30
C ARG A 112 -4.44 12.18 7.45
N ALA A 113 -3.53 12.78 6.69
CA ALA A 113 -3.83 13.90 5.79
C ALA A 113 -4.94 13.54 4.80
N ARG A 114 -4.78 12.43 4.06
CA ARG A 114 -5.82 11.91 3.14
C ARG A 114 -7.14 11.62 3.83
N LYS A 115 -7.13 11.04 5.04
CA LYS A 115 -8.37 10.79 5.79
C LYS A 115 -9.12 12.08 6.14
N ASN A 116 -8.38 13.17 6.42
CA ASN A 116 -8.98 14.47 6.71
C ASN A 116 -9.53 15.13 5.44
N GLU A 117 -8.80 15.06 4.32
CA GLU A 117 -9.27 15.51 3.00
C GLU A 117 -10.57 14.81 2.58
N TYR A 118 -10.66 13.47 2.71
CA TYR A 118 -11.90 12.75 2.46
C TYR A 118 -13.04 13.14 3.41
N ALA A 119 -12.74 13.40 4.69
CA ALA A 119 -13.76 13.84 5.64
C ALA A 119 -14.30 15.25 5.28
N GLU A 120 -13.45 16.14 4.79
CA GLU A 120 -13.83 17.47 4.32
C GLU A 120 -14.68 17.39 3.04
N ILE A 121 -14.28 16.58 2.05
CA ILE A 121 -15.08 16.32 0.84
C ILE A 121 -16.45 15.74 1.19
N ILE A 122 -16.52 14.75 2.08
CA ILE A 122 -17.79 14.15 2.53
C ILE A 122 -18.66 15.20 3.23
N SER A 123 -18.08 16.06 4.06
CA SER A 123 -18.80 17.15 4.73
C SER A 123 -19.35 18.19 3.76
N GLN A 124 -18.60 18.54 2.71
CA GLN A 124 -19.05 19.47 1.68
C GLN A 124 -20.19 18.85 0.84
N GLN A 125 -20.06 17.58 0.45
CA GLN A 125 -21.08 16.86 -0.31
C GLN A 125 -22.37 16.64 0.50
N SER A 126 -22.28 16.35 1.80
CA SER A 126 -23.47 16.18 2.65
C SER A 126 -24.22 17.50 2.85
N GLY A 127 -23.52 18.63 2.98
CA GLY A 127 -24.13 19.96 3.00
C GLY A 127 -24.86 20.29 1.70
N ALA A 128 -24.20 20.11 0.55
CA ALA A 128 -24.81 20.36 -0.76
C ALA A 128 -26.02 19.46 -1.05
N LEU A 129 -26.02 18.21 -0.58
CA LEU A 129 -27.18 17.33 -0.68
C LEU A 129 -28.35 17.81 0.18
N MET A 130 -28.08 18.29 1.40
CA MET A 130 -29.12 18.84 2.29
C MET A 130 -29.76 20.10 1.70
N GLU A 131 -28.97 21.02 1.13
CA GLU A 131 -29.49 22.20 0.44
C GLU A 131 -30.36 21.84 -0.78
N LEU A 132 -29.98 20.80 -1.52
CA LEU A 132 -30.75 20.30 -2.67
C LEU A 132 -32.05 19.61 -2.23
N GLU A 133 -32.02 18.84 -1.14
CA GLU A 133 -33.19 18.19 -0.56
C GLU A 133 -34.19 19.23 -0.03
N ASP A 134 -33.72 20.27 0.67
CA ASP A 134 -34.56 21.40 1.12
C ASP A 134 -35.20 22.15 -0.05
N LEU A 135 -34.45 22.40 -1.14
CA LEU A 135 -34.97 23.03 -2.34
C LEU A 135 -36.01 22.14 -3.04
N HIS A 136 -35.76 20.83 -3.12
CA HIS A 136 -36.68 19.87 -3.71
C HIS A 136 -37.98 19.76 -2.91
N ASN A 137 -37.90 19.65 -1.58
CA ASN A 137 -39.05 19.60 -0.68
C ASN A 137 -39.91 20.87 -0.79
N ARG A 138 -39.29 22.06 -0.87
CA ARG A 138 -40.00 23.33 -1.13
C ARG A 138 -40.69 23.33 -2.50
N SER A 139 -40.03 22.85 -3.55
CA SER A 139 -40.60 22.77 -4.89
C SER A 139 -41.72 21.73 -5.00
N ASN A 140 -41.65 20.63 -4.25
CA ASN A 140 -42.69 19.60 -4.22
C ASN A 140 -43.94 20.12 -3.52
N GLY A 141 -43.82 20.77 -2.34
CA GLY A 141 -44.97 21.39 -1.67
C GLY A 141 -45.70 22.41 -2.55
N GLN A 142 -44.96 23.28 -3.25
CA GLN A 142 -45.54 24.21 -4.23
C GLN A 142 -46.23 23.51 -5.41
N ARG A 143 -45.71 22.36 -5.87
CA ARG A 143 -46.33 21.56 -6.93
C ARG A 143 -47.62 20.89 -6.44
N GLU A 144 -47.60 20.34 -5.23
CA GLU A 144 -48.76 19.70 -4.60
C GLU A 144 -49.90 20.70 -4.40
N GLU A 145 -49.62 21.91 -3.89
CA GLU A 145 -50.61 22.99 -3.77
C GLU A 145 -51.25 23.37 -5.13
N VAL A 146 -50.46 23.40 -6.21
CA VAL A 146 -50.96 23.71 -7.56
C VAL A 146 -51.80 22.56 -8.13
N GLU A 147 -51.38 21.31 -7.94
CA GLU A 147 -52.11 20.13 -8.42
C GLU A 147 -53.43 19.92 -7.67
N ASP A 148 -53.46 20.19 -6.36
CA ASP A 148 -54.67 20.21 -5.54
C ASP A 148 -55.64 21.31 -6.02
N ALA A 149 -55.12 22.51 -6.34
CA ALA A 149 -55.94 23.58 -6.89
C ALA A 149 -56.51 23.22 -8.27
N ILE A 150 -55.70 22.66 -9.18
CA ILE A 150 -56.14 22.16 -10.50
C ILE A 150 -57.23 21.10 -10.33
N SER A 151 -57.03 20.14 -9.42
CA SER A 151 -57.99 19.08 -9.10
C SER A 151 -59.30 19.63 -8.54
N TRP A 152 -59.24 20.64 -7.67
CA TRP A 152 -60.42 21.32 -7.13
C TRP A 152 -61.20 22.06 -8.21
N TYR A 153 -60.54 22.87 -9.04
CA TYR A 153 -61.18 23.58 -10.15
C TYR A 153 -61.77 22.61 -11.19
N SER A 154 -61.04 21.55 -11.53
CA SER A 154 -61.49 20.47 -12.42
C SER A 154 -62.81 19.86 -11.94
N LYS A 155 -62.89 19.51 -10.66
CA LYS A 155 -64.08 18.92 -10.04
C LYS A 155 -65.25 19.90 -9.90
N VAL A 156 -65.00 21.13 -9.45
CA VAL A 156 -66.05 22.12 -9.18
C VAL A 156 -66.63 22.71 -10.46
N LEU A 157 -65.78 23.01 -11.45
CA LEU A 157 -66.22 23.60 -12.71
C LEU A 157 -66.63 22.56 -13.75
N GLY A 158 -66.24 21.29 -13.59
CA GLY A 158 -66.35 20.30 -14.66
C GLY A 158 -65.55 20.75 -15.88
N PHE A 159 -64.29 21.15 -15.67
CA PHE A 159 -63.48 21.81 -16.69
C PHE A 159 -61.99 21.50 -16.53
N GLN A 160 -61.40 20.90 -17.57
CA GLN A 160 -60.00 20.47 -17.60
C GLN A 160 -59.30 21.10 -18.81
N ILE A 161 -57.99 21.30 -18.67
CA ILE A 161 -57.12 21.83 -19.71
C ILE A 161 -55.98 20.84 -19.93
N GLU A 162 -55.90 20.28 -21.13
CA GLU A 162 -54.84 19.37 -21.55
C GLU A 162 -53.88 20.11 -22.48
N CYS A 163 -52.58 20.09 -22.18
CA CYS A 163 -51.55 20.74 -23.00
C CYS A 163 -50.83 19.69 -23.88
N GLY A 164 -50.87 19.89 -25.21
CA GLY A 164 -50.25 18.99 -26.18
C GLY A 164 -49.90 19.71 -27.49
N HIS A 165 -50.32 19.17 -28.64
CA HIS A 165 -50.17 19.83 -29.96
C HIS A 165 -51.01 21.12 -30.13
N GLY A 166 -51.78 21.46 -29.10
CA GLY A 166 -52.51 22.70 -28.86
C GLY A 166 -52.96 22.71 -27.39
N VAL A 167 -53.75 23.71 -26.99
CA VAL A 167 -54.44 23.72 -25.71
C VAL A 167 -55.84 23.14 -25.92
N LYS A 168 -56.09 21.96 -25.35
CA LYS A 168 -57.39 21.29 -25.41
C LYS A 168 -58.18 21.59 -24.15
N PHE A 169 -59.37 22.15 -24.34
CA PHE A 169 -60.32 22.49 -23.30
C PHE A 169 -61.38 21.40 -23.25
N VAL A 170 -61.54 20.76 -22.10
CA VAL A 170 -62.49 19.67 -21.88
C VAL A 170 -63.52 20.08 -20.83
N PHE A 171 -64.80 19.97 -21.16
CA PHE A 171 -65.91 20.19 -20.24
C PHE A 171 -66.62 18.88 -19.91
N THR A 172 -66.99 18.74 -18.64
CA THR A 172 -67.95 17.77 -18.11
C THR A 172 -69.11 18.53 -17.45
N ASN A 173 -70.13 17.82 -16.95
CA ASN A 173 -71.33 18.42 -16.35
C ASN A 173 -72.06 19.40 -17.31
N ILE A 174 -72.07 19.08 -18.61
CA ILE A 174 -72.80 19.83 -19.65
C ILE A 174 -74.16 19.19 -19.95
N ASP A 175 -74.22 17.86 -20.02
CA ASP A 175 -75.47 17.10 -20.19
C ASP A 175 -76.00 16.64 -18.82
N PHE A 176 -77.17 17.13 -18.43
CA PHE A 176 -77.85 16.71 -17.20
C PHE A 176 -78.20 15.21 -17.17
N LYS A 177 -78.35 14.57 -18.35
CA LYS A 177 -78.61 13.12 -18.45
C LYS A 177 -77.34 12.29 -18.29
N ASN A 178 -76.21 12.82 -18.74
CA ASN A 178 -74.90 12.15 -18.75
C ASN A 178 -73.81 13.12 -18.28
N PRO A 179 -73.69 13.39 -16.96
CA PRO A 179 -72.74 14.39 -16.44
C PRO A 179 -71.27 14.07 -16.77
N ASN A 180 -70.93 12.79 -16.92
CA ASN A 180 -69.61 12.32 -17.30
C ASN A 180 -69.29 12.45 -18.80
N ARG A 181 -70.26 12.83 -19.65
CA ARG A 181 -70.01 13.03 -21.08
C ARG A 181 -69.10 14.24 -21.27
N GLN A 182 -67.97 13.99 -21.93
CA GLN A 182 -67.00 15.03 -22.26
C GLN A 182 -67.43 15.79 -23.52
N TYR A 183 -67.13 17.09 -23.53
CA TYR A 183 -67.27 18.00 -24.65
C TYR A 183 -65.95 18.76 -24.74
N SER A 184 -65.26 18.75 -25.87
CA SER A 184 -63.92 19.34 -25.95
C SER A 184 -63.67 20.11 -27.24
N PHE A 185 -62.73 21.04 -27.16
CA PHE A 185 -62.20 21.74 -28.33
C PHE A 185 -60.72 22.05 -28.12
N THR A 186 -59.95 22.02 -29.20
CA THR A 186 -58.50 22.24 -29.17
C THR A 186 -58.14 23.47 -29.97
N VAL A 187 -57.46 24.43 -29.33
CA VAL A 187 -56.98 25.66 -29.98
C VAL A 187 -55.46 25.67 -30.01
N ARG A 188 -54.89 26.04 -31.15
CA ARG A 188 -53.46 26.39 -31.26
C ARG A 188 -53.34 27.88 -31.55
N TYR A 189 -52.43 28.55 -30.85
CA TYR A 189 -52.02 29.92 -31.13
C TYR A 189 -50.64 29.88 -31.80
N GLU A 190 -50.57 30.36 -33.04
CA GLU A 190 -49.36 30.33 -33.87
C GLU A 190 -49.36 31.56 -34.79
N SER A 191 -48.21 32.23 -34.91
CA SER A 191 -48.07 33.47 -35.72
C SER A 191 -49.11 34.57 -35.41
N ASP A 192 -49.37 34.81 -34.12
CA ASP A 192 -50.36 35.77 -33.60
C ASP A 192 -51.84 35.48 -33.98
N VAL A 193 -52.14 34.24 -34.39
CA VAL A 193 -53.49 33.81 -34.76
C VAL A 193 -53.88 32.54 -34.01
N TYR A 194 -55.07 32.53 -33.42
CA TYR A 194 -55.75 31.35 -32.90
C TYR A 194 -56.40 30.57 -34.04
N THR A 195 -56.10 29.27 -34.07
CA THR A 195 -56.66 28.27 -34.98
C THR A 195 -57.36 27.18 -34.18
N LEU A 196 -58.57 26.80 -34.61
CA LEU A 196 -59.30 25.68 -34.03
C LEU A 196 -58.83 24.39 -34.72
N LEU A 197 -58.17 23.50 -33.96
CA LEU A 197 -57.68 22.21 -34.46
C LEU A 197 -58.76 21.13 -34.44
N ASP A 198 -59.57 21.10 -33.38
CA ASP A 198 -60.55 20.04 -33.12
C ASP A 198 -61.72 20.57 -32.26
N CYS A 199 -62.90 19.96 -32.40
CA CYS A 199 -64.11 20.30 -31.65
C CYS A 199 -65.08 19.11 -31.66
N ASP A 200 -65.17 18.39 -30.54
CA ASP A 200 -66.08 17.26 -30.33
C ASP A 200 -67.09 17.55 -29.21
N PRO A 201 -68.41 17.51 -29.48
CA PRO A 201 -69.05 17.39 -30.79
C PRO A 201 -68.89 18.66 -31.64
N PRO A 202 -68.99 18.58 -32.97
CA PRO A 202 -68.93 19.76 -33.84
C PRO A 202 -70.03 20.77 -33.53
N LEU A 203 -69.66 22.06 -33.43
CA LEU A 203 -70.58 23.17 -33.19
C LEU A 203 -70.71 24.07 -34.44
N SER A 204 -71.92 24.54 -34.72
CA SER A 204 -72.15 25.61 -35.70
C SER A 204 -71.66 26.96 -35.15
N HIS A 205 -71.27 27.87 -36.06
CA HIS A 205 -70.77 29.22 -35.75
C HIS A 205 -69.41 29.30 -35.00
N THR A 206 -68.66 28.20 -34.92
CA THR A 206 -67.29 28.19 -34.36
C THR A 206 -66.31 29.12 -35.07
N LYS A 207 -66.48 29.34 -36.38
CA LYS A 207 -65.64 30.25 -37.17
C LYS A 207 -65.81 31.72 -36.76
N GLU A 208 -67.05 32.18 -36.61
CA GLU A 208 -67.38 33.53 -36.15
C GLU A 208 -66.79 33.81 -34.75
N LEU A 209 -66.89 32.83 -33.84
CA LEU A 209 -66.29 32.92 -32.50
C LEU A 209 -64.76 32.94 -32.53
N LEU A 210 -64.13 32.24 -33.49
CA LEU A 210 -62.68 32.23 -33.67
C LEU A 210 -62.18 33.56 -34.26
N GLU A 211 -62.95 34.17 -35.18
CA GLU A 211 -62.69 35.52 -35.68
C GLU A 211 -62.81 36.57 -34.56
N GLU A 212 -63.83 36.48 -33.70
CA GLU A 212 -63.95 37.34 -32.51
C GLU A 212 -62.77 37.14 -31.54
N LEU A 213 -62.33 35.90 -31.31
CA LEU A 213 -61.16 35.60 -30.47
C LEU A 213 -59.89 36.26 -31.04
N ASN A 214 -59.68 36.16 -32.36
CA ASN A 214 -58.52 36.77 -33.04
C ASN A 214 -58.56 38.30 -33.03
N GLN A 215 -59.75 38.92 -33.03
CA GLN A 215 -59.88 40.39 -32.94
C GLN A 215 -59.72 40.92 -31.51
N THR A 216 -60.16 40.16 -30.50
CA THR A 216 -60.27 40.65 -29.10
C THR A 216 -59.21 40.09 -28.15
N ASN A 217 -58.48 39.05 -28.56
CA ASN A 217 -57.60 38.22 -27.71
C ASN A 217 -58.32 37.70 -26.43
N GLY A 218 -59.65 37.57 -26.49
CA GLY A 218 -60.52 37.35 -25.35
C GLY A 218 -60.70 35.88 -24.95
N LEU A 219 -59.62 35.12 -24.72
CA LEU A 219 -59.68 33.65 -24.52
C LEU A 219 -60.69 33.21 -23.44
N PHE A 220 -60.74 33.88 -22.29
CA PHE A 220 -61.73 33.56 -21.23
C PHE A 220 -63.18 33.77 -21.66
N LYS A 221 -63.46 34.78 -22.51
CA LYS A 221 -64.78 35.02 -23.09
C LYS A 221 -65.12 33.90 -24.07
N PHE A 222 -64.19 33.57 -24.98
CA PHE A 222 -64.34 32.49 -25.95
C PHE A 222 -64.62 31.13 -25.29
N VAL A 223 -63.84 30.72 -24.28
CA VAL A 223 -64.05 29.46 -23.53
C VAL A 223 -65.45 29.42 -22.89
N ARG A 224 -65.92 30.54 -22.31
CA ARG A 224 -67.28 30.65 -21.75
C ARG A 224 -68.35 30.52 -22.83
N THR A 225 -68.20 31.21 -23.96
CA THR A 225 -69.15 31.14 -25.08
C THR A 225 -69.21 29.72 -25.68
N MET A 226 -68.07 29.05 -25.86
CA MET A 226 -68.00 27.66 -26.30
C MET A 226 -68.77 26.73 -25.34
N ARG A 227 -68.62 26.89 -24.02
CA ARG A 227 -69.39 26.12 -23.03
C ARG A 227 -70.90 26.31 -23.18
N VAL A 228 -71.37 27.55 -23.36
CA VAL A 228 -72.79 27.84 -23.60
C VAL A 228 -73.27 27.22 -24.90
N LYS A 229 -72.46 27.24 -25.97
CA LYS A 229 -72.81 26.62 -27.26
C LYS A 229 -72.92 25.10 -27.17
N PHE A 230 -72.06 24.44 -26.40
CA PHE A 230 -72.24 23.00 -26.09
C PHE A 230 -73.55 22.75 -25.32
N GLN A 231 -73.88 23.56 -24.32
CA GLN A 231 -75.15 23.44 -23.58
C GLN A 231 -76.38 23.64 -24.49
N GLU A 232 -76.36 24.65 -25.36
CA GLU A 232 -77.42 24.90 -26.36
C GLU A 232 -77.57 23.73 -27.35
N ALA A 233 -76.46 23.19 -27.86
CA ALA A 233 -76.47 22.08 -28.80
C ALA A 233 -77.01 20.79 -28.16
N THR A 234 -76.60 20.48 -26.93
CA THR A 234 -77.12 19.36 -26.14
C THR A 234 -78.60 19.50 -25.82
N ALA A 235 -79.05 20.69 -25.43
CA ALA A 235 -80.47 20.95 -25.16
C ALA A 235 -81.36 20.85 -26.41
N ARG A 236 -80.82 21.19 -27.59
CA ARG A 236 -81.52 21.08 -28.88
C ARG A 236 -81.41 19.70 -29.53
N GLY A 237 -80.51 18.83 -29.05
CA GLY A 237 -80.21 17.52 -29.65
C GLY A 237 -79.58 17.59 -31.04
N ASN A 238 -79.10 18.77 -31.46
CA ASN A 238 -78.87 19.09 -32.87
C ASN A 238 -77.38 19.29 -33.17
N PHE A 239 -76.62 18.20 -33.12
CA PHE A 239 -75.23 18.18 -33.59
C PHE A 239 -75.20 17.97 -35.12
N PRO A 240 -74.34 18.67 -35.89
CA PRO A 240 -74.16 18.40 -37.30
C PRO A 240 -73.70 16.95 -37.51
N GLN A 241 -74.51 16.16 -38.20
CA GLN A 241 -74.21 14.76 -38.48
C GLN A 241 -73.08 14.68 -39.50
N VAL A 242 -71.86 14.38 -39.06
CA VAL A 242 -70.77 13.99 -39.95
C VAL A 242 -71.14 12.63 -40.55
N ILE A 243 -71.21 12.57 -41.87
CA ILE A 243 -71.53 11.33 -42.59
C ILE A 243 -70.33 10.38 -42.47
N SER A 244 -70.47 9.36 -41.64
CA SER A 244 -69.65 8.16 -41.72
C SER A 244 -70.05 7.39 -42.98
N ASN A 245 -69.23 7.48 -44.02
CA ASN A 245 -69.40 6.66 -45.23
C ASN A 245 -68.98 5.22 -44.93
N ASP A 246 -69.90 4.44 -44.38
CA ASP A 246 -69.81 2.99 -44.31
C ASP A 246 -70.51 2.39 -45.53
N GLN A 247 -69.77 1.62 -46.34
CA GLN A 247 -70.33 0.69 -47.33
C GLN A 247 -69.57 -0.63 -47.27
N ASP A 248 -69.94 -1.46 -46.31
CA ASP A 248 -69.70 -2.90 -46.36
C ASP A 248 -70.64 -3.56 -47.37
N THR A 249 -70.10 -4.32 -48.32
CA THR A 249 -70.71 -5.60 -48.76
C THR A 249 -69.74 -6.49 -49.56
N SER A 250 -69.00 -7.31 -48.82
CA SER A 250 -68.77 -8.75 -49.05
C SER A 250 -68.64 -9.33 -50.48
N ALA A 251 -67.45 -9.89 -50.80
CA ALA A 251 -67.35 -11.16 -51.54
C ALA A 251 -65.99 -11.91 -51.40
N ILE A 252 -66.00 -13.00 -50.63
CA ILE A 252 -65.39 -14.32 -50.89
C ILE A 252 -63.84 -14.49 -50.99
N SER A 253 -63.36 -15.36 -50.11
CA SER A 253 -62.02 -15.97 -50.00
C SER A 253 -61.46 -16.67 -51.25
N LEU A 254 -60.13 -16.78 -51.36
CA LEU A 254 -59.37 -18.03 -51.13
C LEU A 254 -57.84 -17.89 -51.39
N SER A 255 -57.07 -18.77 -50.73
CA SER A 255 -55.65 -19.13 -50.97
C SER A 255 -54.56 -18.47 -50.11
N ALA A 256 -53.92 -19.31 -49.28
CA ALA A 256 -52.74 -19.08 -48.43
C ALA A 256 -51.43 -19.51 -49.21
N PRO A 257 -50.22 -19.64 -48.62
CA PRO A 257 -49.79 -19.50 -47.21
C PRO A 257 -48.43 -18.76 -47.03
N VAL A 258 -47.70 -19.14 -45.95
CA VAL A 258 -46.35 -18.70 -45.49
C VAL A 258 -46.41 -17.45 -44.57
N SER A 259 -46.05 -17.50 -43.28
CA SER A 259 -45.57 -18.64 -42.45
C SER A 259 -45.85 -18.50 -40.94
N SER A 260 -45.48 -19.54 -40.19
CA SER A 260 -45.34 -19.63 -38.73
C SER A 260 -43.99 -19.02 -38.26
N VAL A 261 -43.70 -18.72 -36.98
CA VAL A 261 -43.83 -19.56 -35.76
C VAL A 261 -44.06 -18.72 -34.51
N SER A 262 -44.96 -19.20 -33.65
CA SER A 262 -45.03 -18.87 -32.22
C SER A 262 -44.31 -19.96 -31.41
N THR A 263 -43.65 -19.62 -30.30
CA THR A 263 -43.52 -20.60 -29.21
C THR A 263 -43.64 -19.94 -27.85
N ASP A 264 -44.53 -20.58 -27.09
CA ASP A 264 -45.19 -20.23 -25.84
C ASP A 264 -44.28 -20.36 -24.59
N CYS A 265 -44.89 -20.14 -23.43
CA CYS A 265 -44.35 -20.08 -22.09
C CYS A 265 -43.55 -21.30 -21.62
N GLY A 266 -42.62 -21.06 -20.68
CA GLY A 266 -41.95 -22.09 -19.88
C GLY A 266 -41.93 -21.70 -18.39
N SER A 267 -42.42 -22.60 -17.54
CA SER A 267 -42.69 -22.38 -16.11
C SER A 267 -41.55 -22.82 -15.17
N GLU A 268 -41.47 -22.17 -14.00
CA GLU A 268 -40.91 -22.64 -12.71
C GLU A 268 -39.42 -23.08 -12.59
N SER A 269 -38.62 -22.24 -11.89
CA SER A 269 -37.83 -22.51 -10.65
C SER A 269 -36.94 -23.76 -10.45
N PRO A 270 -35.97 -23.79 -9.48
CA PRO A 270 -35.25 -22.72 -8.77
C PRO A 270 -33.70 -22.90 -8.75
N GLY A 271 -32.91 -21.90 -8.28
CA GLY A 271 -31.43 -22.07 -8.16
C GLY A 271 -30.61 -20.95 -7.49
N LYS A 272 -30.65 -20.87 -6.15
CA LYS A 272 -29.96 -19.86 -5.30
C LYS A 272 -28.52 -19.46 -5.70
N ARG A 273 -28.33 -18.19 -6.10
CA ARG A 273 -27.14 -17.32 -5.88
C ARG A 273 -27.63 -15.86 -5.94
N LYS A 274 -27.13 -14.88 -5.18
CA LYS A 274 -26.25 -14.85 -4.00
C LYS A 274 -26.47 -13.45 -3.39
N GLU A 275 -26.63 -13.33 -2.08
CA GLU A 275 -26.61 -12.02 -1.42
C GLU A 275 -25.88 -12.08 -0.08
N LEU A 276 -25.41 -10.91 0.34
CA LEU A 276 -24.88 -10.54 1.66
C LEU A 276 -23.46 -11.03 2.06
N GLN A 277 -22.65 -10.01 2.37
CA GLN A 277 -21.43 -10.00 3.20
C GLN A 277 -21.77 -10.47 4.65
N PRO A 278 -20.83 -11.01 5.47
CA PRO A 278 -19.72 -10.19 5.99
C PRO A 278 -18.37 -10.90 6.32
N VAL A 279 -17.30 -10.07 6.38
CA VAL A 279 -16.28 -9.95 7.47
C VAL A 279 -16.25 -11.15 8.46
N ASP A 280 -15.15 -11.91 8.66
CA ASP A 280 -13.97 -11.48 9.43
C ASP A 280 -12.78 -12.49 9.49
N PHE A 281 -11.64 -12.04 10.06
CA PHE A 281 -10.49 -12.75 10.69
C PHE A 281 -9.80 -14.02 10.10
N ASN A 282 -8.55 -13.80 9.67
CA ASN A 282 -7.29 -14.41 10.20
C ASN A 282 -6.93 -15.91 9.97
N ARG A 283 -5.59 -16.13 9.95
CA ARG A 283 -4.85 -17.34 10.35
C ARG A 283 -4.55 -18.41 9.29
N HIS A 284 -3.56 -18.13 8.44
CA HIS A 284 -2.81 -19.18 7.75
C HIS A 284 -1.79 -19.85 8.68
N SER A 285 -2.06 -21.10 9.03
CA SER A 285 -1.05 -22.05 9.51
C SER A 285 -1.29 -23.39 8.81
N LYS A 286 -0.38 -23.76 7.90
CA LYS A 286 -0.26 -25.15 7.41
C LYS A 286 1.19 -25.60 7.49
N ARG A 287 1.50 -26.11 8.67
CA ARG A 287 2.53 -27.12 8.94
C ARG A 287 2.41 -28.26 7.93
N THR A 288 3.46 -28.53 7.17
CA THR A 288 3.73 -29.84 6.58
C THR A 288 5.03 -30.37 7.16
N SER A 289 4.96 -31.51 7.83
CA SER A 289 6.11 -32.29 8.28
C SER A 289 6.22 -33.52 7.39
N ASN A 290 7.43 -33.91 7.00
CA ASN A 290 7.89 -35.30 7.19
C ASN A 290 9.38 -35.52 6.88
N THR A 291 10.02 -36.20 7.84
CA THR A 291 11.11 -37.20 7.70
C THR A 291 12.35 -36.87 6.83
N LYS A 292 13.53 -36.57 7.40
CA LYS A 292 14.44 -37.43 8.21
C LYS A 292 15.27 -38.40 7.35
N GLY A 293 16.54 -38.03 7.11
CA GLY A 293 17.57 -38.88 6.49
C GLY A 293 18.96 -38.33 6.80
N SER A 294 19.78 -39.09 7.54
CA SER A 294 21.12 -38.68 7.98
C SER A 294 22.19 -39.00 6.94
N ARG A 295 23.19 -38.11 6.78
CA ARG A 295 24.62 -38.47 6.64
C ARG A 295 25.52 -37.24 6.77
N GLN A 296 26.56 -37.36 7.60
CA GLN A 296 27.71 -36.46 7.57
C GLN A 296 28.65 -36.87 6.43
N ALA A 297 29.29 -35.91 5.78
CA ALA A 297 30.52 -36.15 5.02
C ALA A 297 31.40 -34.90 5.09
N ILE A 298 32.62 -35.08 5.58
CA ILE A 298 33.69 -34.09 5.60
C ILE A 298 34.27 -34.01 4.18
N LEU A 299 34.65 -32.81 3.71
CA LEU A 299 35.89 -32.53 2.98
C LEU A 299 36.05 -31.02 2.71
N SER A 300 37.29 -30.55 2.75
CA SER A 300 37.75 -29.18 2.47
C SER A 300 39.15 -29.31 1.82
N PRO A 301 39.85 -28.23 1.42
CA PRO A 301 39.44 -26.97 0.81
C PRO A 301 40.14 -26.71 -0.55
N GLY A 302 39.67 -25.75 -1.34
CA GLY A 302 40.39 -25.24 -2.54
C GLY A 302 41.05 -23.89 -2.28
N SER A 303 42.38 -23.82 -2.30
CA SER A 303 43.15 -22.58 -2.05
C SER A 303 43.83 -22.04 -3.30
N ALA A 304 43.63 -20.75 -3.63
CA ALA A 304 44.57 -19.91 -4.38
C ALA A 304 44.14 -18.42 -4.34
N SER A 305 44.96 -17.58 -3.68
CA SER A 305 45.72 -16.45 -4.26
C SER A 305 45.06 -15.55 -5.35
N SER A 306 45.28 -14.22 -5.45
CA SER A 306 46.24 -13.33 -4.80
C SER A 306 45.91 -11.83 -5.02
N LEU A 307 46.70 -10.96 -4.38
CA LEU A 307 47.03 -9.56 -4.75
C LEU A 307 45.99 -8.43 -4.60
N ARG A 308 46.36 -7.53 -3.67
CA ARG A 308 45.85 -6.15 -3.47
C ARG A 308 46.03 -5.27 -4.72
N ARG A 309 45.12 -4.31 -4.93
CA ARG A 309 45.48 -2.95 -5.41
C ARG A 309 44.47 -1.89 -4.97
N SER A 310 44.98 -0.81 -4.39
CA SER A 310 44.23 0.40 -3.98
C SER A 310 44.18 1.44 -5.11
N PRO A 311 43.23 2.41 -5.08
CA PRO A 311 43.03 3.36 -6.17
C PRO A 311 44.04 4.52 -6.14
N ARG A 312 44.32 5.11 -7.31
CA ARG A 312 45.22 6.26 -7.47
C ARG A 312 44.40 7.49 -7.84
N PHE A 313 44.51 8.55 -7.03
CA PHE A 313 43.91 9.85 -7.32
C PHE A 313 44.43 10.43 -8.65
N LYS A 314 43.55 11.12 -9.39
CA LYS A 314 43.94 12.07 -10.42
C LYS A 314 43.57 13.48 -9.95
N VAL A 315 44.57 14.35 -9.87
CA VAL A 315 44.38 15.81 -9.84
C VAL A 315 44.17 16.27 -11.28
N GLN A 316 43.21 17.17 -11.49
CA GLN A 316 43.02 17.85 -12.76
C GLN A 316 43.28 19.36 -12.54
N LYS A 317 43.77 20.02 -13.59
CA LYS A 317 44.26 21.41 -13.59
C LYS A 317 43.14 22.41 -13.33
#